data_AF-A0A258K6D7-F1
#
_entry.id   AF-A0A258K6D7-F1
#
_cell.length_a   1.000
_cell.length_b   1.000
_cell.length_c   1.000
_cell.angle_alpha   90.00
_cell.angle_beta   90.00
_cell.angle_gamma   90.00
#
_symmetry.space_group_name_H-M   'P 1'
#
loop_
_entity.id
_entity.type
_entity.pdbx_description
1 polymer ?
#
loop_
_entity_poly.entity_id
_entity_poly.type
_entity_poly.pdbx_seq_one_letter_code
_entity_poly.pdbx_strand_id
1 'polypeptide(L)'
;RLVCTAQPERRFYPTGGQTTTEVHICPKGLDDLYIVLGERRAGAGGKPAWLVRGYVNPWVRLIFLGPLLMAIGGAVSLSDRRLRLGVGRKASEARA
;
A
#
# COMPACT_ATOMS: atom_id res chain seq x y z
N ARG A 1 -13.85 13.26 -18.12
CA ARG A 1 -12.46 13.49 -17.66
C ARG A 1 -11.83 12.13 -17.43
N LEU A 2 -10.71 11.82 -18.08
CA LEU A 2 -10.02 10.53 -17.87
C LEU A 2 -9.57 10.47 -16.40
N VAL A 3 -9.88 9.38 -15.69
CA VAL A 3 -9.52 9.21 -14.27
C VAL A 3 -8.12 8.60 -14.13
N CYS A 4 -7.81 7.58 -14.94
CA CYS A 4 -6.57 6.81 -14.87
C CYS A 4 -6.50 5.87 -16.09
N THR A 5 -5.29 5.58 -16.58
CA THR A 5 -5.05 4.55 -17.58
C THR A 5 -4.50 3.31 -16.88
N ALA A 6 -5.37 2.35 -16.59
CA ALA A 6 -4.98 1.13 -15.88
C ALA A 6 -4.36 0.08 -16.82
N GLN A 7 -3.28 -0.55 -16.38
CA GLN A 7 -2.61 -1.66 -17.07
C GLN A 7 -2.45 -2.84 -16.10
N PRO A 8 -3.54 -3.52 -15.70
CA PRO A 8 -3.45 -4.72 -14.86
C PRO A 8 -2.91 -5.90 -15.66
N GLU A 9 -2.03 -6.69 -15.07
CA GLU A 9 -1.39 -7.84 -15.72
C GLU A 9 -1.76 -9.14 -14.99
N ARG A 10 -1.84 -10.24 -15.72
CA ARG A 10 -1.96 -11.58 -15.13
C ARG A 10 -0.93 -12.50 -15.76
N ARG A 11 -0.06 -13.09 -14.96
CA ARG A 11 1.01 -14.01 -15.42
C ARG A 11 0.84 -15.40 -14.85
N PHE A 12 1.03 -16.39 -15.71
CA PHE A 12 1.12 -17.79 -15.34
C PHE A 12 2.60 -18.19 -15.23
N TYR A 13 3.00 -18.74 -14.09
CA TYR A 13 4.35 -19.21 -13.83
C TYR A 13 4.38 -20.75 -13.86
N PRO A 14 4.81 -21.37 -14.98
CA PRO A 14 4.73 -22.82 -15.16
C PRO A 14 5.60 -23.60 -14.17
N THR A 15 6.74 -23.05 -13.75
CA THR A 15 7.67 -23.71 -12.81
C THR A 15 7.08 -23.93 -11.42
N GLY A 16 6.10 -23.11 -11.01
CA GLY A 16 5.44 -23.24 -9.70
C GLY A 16 3.95 -23.59 -9.79
N GLY A 17 3.38 -23.69 -10.99
CA GLY A 17 1.93 -23.89 -11.19
C GLY A 17 1.06 -22.75 -10.66
N GLN A 18 1.65 -21.60 -10.34
CA GLN A 18 0.96 -20.46 -9.73
C GLN A 18 0.57 -19.44 -10.78
N THR A 19 -0.63 -18.87 -10.63
CA THR A 19 -1.07 -17.72 -11.42
C THR A 19 -1.11 -16.47 -10.56
N THR A 20 -0.29 -15.49 -10.89
CA THR A 20 -0.23 -14.21 -10.16
C THR A 20 -0.99 -13.15 -10.95
N THR A 21 -1.76 -12.33 -10.24
CA THR A 21 -2.50 -11.21 -10.83
C THR A 21 -1.97 -9.91 -10.24
N GLU A 22 -1.46 -9.04 -11.10
CA GLU A 22 -1.03 -7.70 -10.76
C GLU A 22 -2.20 -6.72 -10.89
N VAL A 23 -2.44 -6.01 -9.79
CA VAL A 23 -3.53 -5.06 -9.66
C VAL A 23 -2.99 -3.67 -9.97
N HIS A 24 -3.71 -2.93 -10.81
CA HIS A 24 -3.38 -1.52 -11.05
C HIS A 24 -4.13 -0.64 -10.06
N ILE A 25 -3.40 0.24 -9.36
CA ILE A 25 -3.95 1.15 -8.35
C ILE A 25 -4.01 2.55 -8.94
N CYS A 26 -5.22 3.09 -9.05
CA CYS A 26 -5.50 4.43 -9.54
C CYS A 26 -5.85 5.34 -8.35
N PRO A 27 -4.93 6.20 -7.91
CA PRO A 27 -5.18 7.09 -6.78
C PRO A 27 -6.16 8.22 -7.11
N LYS A 28 -7.11 8.50 -6.23
CA LYS A 28 -8.11 9.57 -6.41
C LYS A 28 -8.44 10.29 -5.09
N GLY A 29 -7.64 11.28 -4.74
CA GLY A 29 -7.89 12.12 -3.56
C GLY A 29 -7.69 11.34 -2.26
N LEU A 30 -8.77 10.98 -1.56
CA LEU A 30 -8.72 10.10 -0.37
C LEU A 30 -9.02 8.63 -0.69
N ASP A 31 -9.58 8.38 -1.87
CA ASP A 31 -10.02 7.06 -2.29
C ASP A 31 -9.05 6.50 -3.32
N ASP A 32 -8.84 5.19 -3.30
CA ASP A 32 -8.05 4.52 -4.34
C ASP A 32 -8.93 3.50 -5.07
N LEU A 33 -8.79 3.46 -6.39
CA LEU A 33 -9.47 2.51 -7.28
C LEU A 33 -8.50 1.39 -7.66
N TYR A 34 -8.86 0.15 -7.35
CA TYR A 34 -8.08 -1.04 -7.64
C TYR A 34 -8.69 -1.76 -8.83
N ILE A 35 -7.91 -2.00 -9.87
CA ILE A 35 -8.37 -2.66 -11.09
C ILE A 35 -7.60 -3.97 -11.26
N VAL A 36 -8.34 -5.07 -11.34
CA VAL A 36 -7.81 -6.44 -11.40
C VAL A 36 -8.23 -7.10 -12.70
N LEU A 37 -7.28 -7.72 -13.41
CA LEU A 37 -7.54 -8.53 -14.59
C LEU A 37 -7.78 -10.00 -14.21
N GLY A 38 -8.97 -10.49 -14.50
CA GLY A 38 -9.39 -11.88 -14.29
C GLY A 38 -9.05 -12.79 -15.46
N GLU A 39 -9.64 -13.98 -15.43
CA GLU A 39 -9.40 -15.03 -16.43
C GLU A 39 -10.02 -14.69 -17.79
N ARG A 40 -9.33 -15.15 -18.83
CA ARG A 40 -9.93 -15.27 -20.15
C ARG A 40 -10.95 -16.42 -20.10
N ARG A 41 -12.21 -16.11 -20.37
CA ARG A 41 -13.30 -17.08 -20.47
C ARG A 41 -13.82 -17.17 -21.91
N ALA A 42 -14.47 -18.28 -22.23
CA ALA A 42 -15.23 -18.41 -23.48
C ALA A 42 -16.49 -17.53 -23.37
N GLY A 43 -16.57 -16.49 -24.18
CA GLY A 43 -17.75 -15.63 -24.28
C GLY A 43 -18.78 -16.19 -25.26
N ALA A 44 -19.97 -15.56 -25.30
CA ALA A 44 -21.01 -15.88 -26.27
C ALA A 44 -20.47 -15.76 -27.71
N GLY A 45 -20.68 -16.81 -28.52
CA GLY A 45 -20.25 -16.85 -29.92
C GLY A 45 -18.77 -17.14 -30.16
N GLY A 46 -18.07 -17.81 -29.22
CA GLY A 46 -16.69 -18.29 -29.43
C GLY A 46 -15.60 -17.22 -29.30
N LYS A 47 -15.95 -15.99 -28.91
CA LYS A 47 -14.98 -14.91 -28.68
C LYS A 47 -14.38 -15.01 -27.28
N PRO A 48 -13.06 -14.81 -27.11
CA PRO A 48 -12.45 -14.74 -25.78
C PRO A 48 -12.93 -13.48 -25.05
N ALA A 49 -13.51 -13.65 -23.87
CA ALA A 49 -13.91 -12.56 -22.98
C ALA A 49 -12.97 -12.48 -21.78
N TRP A 50 -12.63 -11.27 -21.34
CA TRP A 50 -11.82 -11.05 -20.15
C TRP A 50 -12.71 -10.52 -19.03
N LEU A 51 -12.60 -11.12 -17.84
CA LEU A 51 -13.25 -10.57 -16.65
C LEU A 51 -12.37 -9.46 -16.08
N VAL A 52 -12.91 -8.26 -15.88
CA VAL A 52 -12.21 -7.18 -15.16
C VAL A 52 -13.00 -6.86 -13.90
N ARG A 53 -12.31 -6.75 -12.76
CA ARG A 53 -12.92 -6.37 -11.48
C ARG A 53 -12.35 -5.04 -11.04
N GLY A 54 -13.22 -4.09 -10.73
CA GLY A 54 -12.87 -2.81 -10.13
C GLY A 54 -13.36 -2.76 -8.69
N TYR A 55 -12.47 -2.38 -7.76
CA TYR A 55 -12.80 -2.16 -6.35
C TYR A 55 -12.51 -0.71 -6.00
N VAL A 56 -13.50 -0.02 -5.45
CA VAL A 56 -13.31 1.32 -4.89
C VAL A 56 -13.08 1.15 -3.40
N ASN A 57 -11.89 1.54 -2.93
CA ASN A 57 -11.54 1.52 -1.53
C ASN A 57 -11.53 2.97 -1.00
N PRO A 58 -12.66 3.45 -0.46
CA PRO A 58 -12.75 4.81 0.04
C PRO A 58 -11.86 4.99 1.27
N TRP A 59 -11.24 6.15 1.39
CA TRP A 59 -10.41 6.55 2.55
C TRP A 59 -9.23 5.65 2.89
N VAL A 60 -8.79 4.77 1.99
CA VAL A 60 -7.67 3.86 2.24
C VAL A 60 -6.39 4.59 2.61
N ARG A 61 -6.21 5.84 2.13
CA ARG A 61 -5.05 6.67 2.45
C ARG A 61 -4.93 7.05 3.92
N LEU A 62 -6.00 6.93 4.72
CA LEU A 62 -5.95 7.16 6.16
C LEU A 62 -5.06 6.16 6.90
N ILE A 63 -4.73 5.00 6.32
CA ILE A 63 -3.78 4.05 6.93
C ILE A 63 -2.40 4.67 7.16
N PHE A 64 -2.02 5.65 6.33
CA PHE A 64 -0.74 6.35 6.44
C PHE A 64 -0.79 7.50 7.46
N LEU A 65 -1.99 7.96 7.85
CA LEU A 65 -2.14 9.03 8.83
C LEU A 65 -1.59 8.61 10.20
N GLY A 66 -1.78 7.35 10.60
CA GLY A 66 -1.28 6.83 11.88
C GLY A 66 0.25 6.94 12.01
N PRO A 67 1.03 6.31 11.12
CA PRO A 67 2.49 6.43 11.11
C PRO A 67 2.97 7.87 10.96
N LEU A 68 2.28 8.69 10.15
CA LEU A 68 2.61 10.11 10.00
C LEU A 68 2.47 10.87 11.34
N LEU A 69 1.38 10.64 12.08
CA LEU A 69 1.17 11.23 13.40
C LEU A 69 2.22 10.74 14.42
N MET A 70 2.58 9.45 14.38
CA MET A 70 3.64 8.91 15.23
C MET A 70 5.00 9.54 14.91
N ALA A 71 5.33 9.70 13.63
CA ALA A 71 6.57 10.35 13.19
C ALA A 71 6.62 11.81 13.65
N ILE A 72 5.51 12.54 13.54
CA ILE A 72 5.40 13.92 14.07
C ILE A 72 5.58 13.94 15.58
N GLY A 73 4.92 13.04 16.33
CA GLY A 73 5.10 12.92 17.77
C GLY A 73 6.55 12.65 18.17
N GLY A 74 7.24 11.75 17.46
CA GLY A 74 8.66 11.48 17.64
C GLY A 74 9.55 12.69 17.30
N ALA A 75 9.28 13.38 16.20
CA ALA A 75 10.02 14.57 15.79
C ALA A 75 9.88 15.71 16.83
N VAL A 76 8.67 15.92 17.36
CA VAL A 76 8.41 16.90 18.43
C VAL A 76 9.16 16.51 19.71
N SER A 77 9.09 15.23 20.12
CA SER A 77 9.81 14.73 21.30
C SER A 77 11.32 14.90 21.20
N LEU A 78 11.91 14.77 20.01
CA LEU A 78 13.34 14.92 19.78
C LEU A 78 13.78 16.39 19.64
N SER A 79 12.90 17.24 19.12
CA SER A 79 13.17 18.67 18.90
C SER A 79 13.15 19.47 20.20
N ASP A 80 12.33 19.08 21.18
CA ASP A 80 12.31 19.77 22.48
C ASP A 80 13.50 19.36 23.35
N ARG A 81 14.46 20.27 23.49
CA ARG A 81 15.65 20.12 24.35
C ARG A 81 15.28 19.87 25.82
N ARG A 82 14.06 20.22 26.28
CA ARG A 82 13.54 19.99 27.63
C ARG A 82 12.95 18.59 27.82
N LEU A 83 12.40 17.98 26.76
CA LEU A 83 11.89 16.59 26.78
C LEU A 83 12.97 15.53 26.55
N ARG A 84 14.25 15.94 26.54
CA ARG A 84 15.41 15.05 26.68
C ARG A 84 15.49 14.42 28.09
N LEU A 85 14.40 13.81 28.55
CA LEU A 85 14.31 13.05 29.79
C LEU A 85 14.83 11.60 29.62
N GLY A 86 15.17 11.21 28.39
CA GLY A 86 15.59 9.85 28.05
C GLY A 86 17.05 9.69 27.62
N VAL A 87 17.91 10.71 27.72
CA VAL A 87 19.36 10.44 27.71
C VAL A 87 19.68 9.85 29.07
N GLY A 88 19.44 8.54 29.20
CA GLY A 88 19.79 7.77 30.37
C GLY A 88 21.18 8.18 30.81
N ARG A 89 21.25 8.77 32.01
CA ARG A 89 22.51 9.12 32.66
C ARG A 89 23.40 7.90 32.51
N LYS A 90 24.51 8.03 31.75
CA LYS A 90 25.50 6.95 31.61
C LYS A 90 25.72 6.41 33.02
N ALA A 91 25.41 5.14 33.25
CA ALA A 91 25.71 4.47 34.50
C ALA A 91 27.18 4.76 34.77
N SER A 92 27.46 5.51 35.85
CA SER A 92 28.81 5.81 36.26
C SER A 92 29.53 4.48 36.37
N GLU A 93 30.55 4.32 35.54
CA GLU A 93 31.54 3.25 35.59
C GLU A 93 31.84 3.00 37.07
N ALA A 94 31.37 1.86 37.59
CA ALA A 94 31.62 1.44 38.95
C ALA A 94 33.14 1.22 39.08
N ARG A 95 33.82 2.28 39.53
CA ARG A 95 35.23 2.25 39.91
C ARG A 95 35.34 1.72 41.33
N ALA A 96 36.32 0.82 41.49
CA ALA A 96 36.88 0.22 42.70
C ALA A 96 36.16 -1.02 43.23
#